data_AF-A0A317D6B4-F1
#
_entry.id   AF-A0A317D6B4-F1
#
_cell.length_a   1.000
_cell.length_b   1.000
_cell.length_c   1.000
_cell.angle_alpha   90.00
_cell.angle_beta   90.00
_cell.angle_gamma   90.00
#
_symmetry.space_group_name_H-M   'P 1'
#
loop_
_entity.id
_entity.type
_entity.pdbx_description
1 polymer ?
#
loop_
_entity_poly.entity_id
_entity_poly.type
_entity_poly.pdbx_seq_one_letter_code
_entity_poly.pdbx_strand_id
1 'polypeptide(L)'
;MSTQHDAGDARATDRAGDPDRGGSWGVLRRLGSAGGPFGLRRSGLVFLTCLALVGGLSVAATVRIGSAPVERAEQGVAEESAVEVTYCAGWDPGSRKPVGVMGVDGARKRDSAGEPYAVLLTANARPRGLLQIDWGRHYLGLFLFDEHGRRDRAYDYRELEPGLLDLRQYEQWRYASADEPEFPERGWHFTLTTRPDGDTADVQLDHGGLFQTSHDMPERHRTLRRAAFGDWTAYADGGMLGFGRRAGGAGDVALVPARLKEDEGHREAATPLWRAPSGMRPRYLEALFTPGSRFSDTEFGVAIVTEPQSAGVLRVPTGAVIAADPGTLSSRDEPYTAMVPVGDHPVLIAGMRWESEGWNETTAAVLRILDKPTASWELAVRPGQDTRLLGDDEFYGFGVDSGMGAFLDASGRDALAAAYEHRQQSDSPDDDTATEVGDPATGTNLIAYPSGRGDGSYPVWIGRTAAGEVTCLVADMLVLHDVKSLPPTAPDTTAFLTPTPTGSGGRPEPKPTDPEATAGFLAAVAASIAGKKEQVGRR
;
A
#
# COMPACT_ATOMS: atom_id res chain seq x y z
N MET A 1 -41.01 47.95 -5.79
CA MET A 1 -40.84 47.94 -4.32
C MET A 1 -40.63 46.49 -3.93
N SER A 2 -39.39 45.99 -4.05
CA SER A 2 -38.46 45.73 -2.93
C SER A 2 -39.05 44.74 -1.93
N THR A 3 -38.49 43.56 -1.72
CA THR A 3 -37.13 43.38 -1.16
C THR A 3 -36.43 42.10 -1.62
N GLN A 4 -35.13 42.25 -1.89
CA GLN A 4 -34.09 41.22 -2.04
C GLN A 4 -33.92 40.37 -0.77
N HIS A 5 -33.57 39.10 -0.95
CA HIS A 5 -32.70 38.39 -0.01
C HIS A 5 -31.55 37.76 -0.80
N ASP A 6 -30.37 38.37 -0.65
CA ASP A 6 -29.07 37.81 -1.00
C ASP A 6 -28.80 36.55 -0.15
N ALA A 7 -28.51 35.44 -0.82
CA ALA A 7 -27.74 34.35 -0.23
C ALA A 7 -26.42 34.28 -1.01
N GLY A 8 -25.36 34.81 -0.39
CA GLY A 8 -24.02 34.78 -0.94
C GLY A 8 -23.49 33.35 -1.00
N ASP A 9 -23.33 32.86 -2.22
CA ASP A 9 -22.72 31.56 -2.51
C ASP A 9 -21.20 31.72 -2.46
N ALA A 10 -20.61 31.41 -1.31
CA ALA A 10 -19.17 31.38 -1.14
C ALA A 10 -18.62 30.15 -1.87
N ARG A 11 -18.22 30.33 -3.13
CA ARG A 11 -17.40 29.38 -3.88
C ARG A 11 -16.10 29.12 -3.12
N ALA A 12 -16.04 28.01 -2.40
CA ALA A 12 -14.77 27.40 -2.00
C ALA A 12 -14.19 26.72 -3.24
N THR A 13 -13.30 27.44 -3.93
CA THR A 13 -12.44 26.85 -4.94
C THR A 13 -11.42 25.97 -4.23
N ASP A 14 -11.67 24.66 -4.15
CA ASP A 14 -10.60 23.69 -3.93
C ASP A 14 -9.74 23.70 -5.19
N ARG A 15 -8.64 24.46 -5.15
CA ARG A 15 -7.58 24.35 -6.14
C ARG A 15 -6.89 23.01 -5.89
N ALA A 16 -7.23 22.03 -6.73
CA ALA A 16 -6.34 20.94 -7.04
C ALA A 16 -4.93 21.49 -7.34
N GLY A 17 -3.92 20.76 -6.87
CA GLY A 17 -2.53 21.16 -6.88
C GLY A 17 -2.04 21.61 -8.25
N ASP A 18 -1.12 22.57 -8.20
CA ASP A 18 -0.29 23.07 -9.28
C ASP A 18 0.23 21.94 -10.22
N PRO A 19 -0.10 21.96 -11.53
CA PRO A 19 0.26 20.91 -12.50
C PRO A 19 1.74 20.94 -12.95
N ASP A 20 2.56 21.86 -12.41
CA ASP A 20 3.99 21.97 -12.74
C ASP A 20 4.91 20.99 -11.98
N ARG A 21 4.36 20.00 -11.26
CA ARG A 21 5.16 18.90 -10.67
C ARG A 21 4.93 17.60 -11.44
N GLY A 22 6.03 16.85 -11.60
CA GLY A 22 6.18 15.72 -12.52
C GLY A 22 5.06 14.69 -12.51
N GLY A 23 4.90 14.02 -13.66
CA GLY A 23 3.83 13.09 -13.98
C GLY A 23 3.43 12.13 -12.85
N SER A 24 2.14 11.85 -12.78
CA SER A 24 1.55 10.91 -11.83
C SER A 24 2.11 9.50 -12.06
N TRP A 25 3.15 9.17 -11.30
CA TRP A 25 3.64 7.82 -11.03
C TRP A 25 3.03 7.28 -9.71
N GLY A 26 1.83 7.75 -9.37
CA GLY A 26 1.23 7.52 -8.07
C GLY A 26 1.04 6.03 -7.78
N VAL A 27 1.71 5.54 -6.73
CA VAL A 27 1.22 4.39 -5.97
C VAL A 27 -0.03 4.90 -5.26
N LEU A 28 -1.19 4.38 -5.63
CA LEU A 28 -2.47 4.90 -5.15
C LEU A 28 -3.12 3.89 -4.22
N ARG A 29 -3.66 4.41 -3.12
CA ARG A 29 -4.46 3.66 -2.15
C ARG A 29 -5.89 4.16 -2.23
N ARG A 30 -6.86 3.24 -2.32
CA ARG A 30 -8.28 3.61 -2.23
C ARG A 30 -8.54 4.21 -0.84
N LEU A 31 -8.98 5.47 -0.77
CA LEU A 31 -9.55 6.01 0.46
C LEU A 31 -10.91 5.32 0.67
N GLY A 32 -11.02 4.52 1.74
CA GLY A 32 -12.28 3.88 2.10
C GLY A 32 -13.38 4.93 2.32
N SER A 33 -14.62 4.59 1.95
CA SER A 33 -15.78 5.44 2.21
C SER A 33 -16.01 5.56 3.72
N ALA A 34 -15.49 6.62 4.33
CA ALA A 34 -15.94 7.07 5.64
C ALA A 34 -17.32 7.74 5.46
N GLY A 35 -18.35 7.06 5.95
CA GLY A 35 -19.74 7.44 5.74
C GLY A 35 -20.18 8.75 6.42
N GLY A 36 -21.10 9.43 5.72
CA GLY A 36 -22.34 9.98 6.29
C GLY A 36 -22.34 11.40 6.89
N PRO A 37 -23.22 12.32 6.44
CA PRO A 37 -23.52 13.55 7.15
C PRO A 37 -24.60 13.36 8.22
N PHE A 38 -24.38 14.00 9.37
CA PHE A 38 -25.31 14.49 10.41
C PHE A 38 -26.58 13.68 10.76
N GLY A 39 -26.60 13.16 11.99
CA GLY A 39 -27.84 12.78 12.69
C GLY A 39 -27.68 12.77 14.21
N LEU A 40 -28.10 13.84 14.89
CA LEU A 40 -28.23 13.92 16.35
C LEU A 40 -29.09 12.77 16.90
N ARG A 41 -28.61 12.05 17.94
CA ARG A 41 -29.50 11.54 19.00
C ARG A 41 -28.83 11.55 20.38
N ARG A 42 -29.71 11.80 21.36
CA ARG A 42 -29.48 12.25 22.74
C ARG A 42 -29.16 11.11 23.71
N SER A 43 -28.35 11.50 24.70
CA SER A 43 -28.23 11.10 26.10
C SER A 43 -29.26 10.14 26.70
N GLY A 44 -28.74 9.17 27.49
CA GLY A 44 -29.46 8.41 28.50
C GLY A 44 -28.51 7.95 29.61
N LEU A 45 -28.61 8.61 30.77
CA LEU A 45 -27.95 8.34 32.06
C LEU A 45 -28.65 7.17 32.79
N VAL A 46 -28.05 6.67 33.91
CA VAL A 46 -28.59 5.81 35.03
C VAL A 46 -27.96 4.40 35.06
N PHE A 47 -27.39 3.82 36.13
CA PHE A 47 -27.20 4.16 37.55
C PHE A 47 -26.03 3.33 38.17
N LEU A 48 -25.54 3.81 39.32
CA LEU A 48 -24.68 3.17 40.34
C LEU A 48 -25.07 1.73 40.71
N THR A 49 -24.12 0.92 41.22
CA THR A 49 -23.97 0.57 42.67
C THR A 49 -22.79 -0.41 42.86
N CYS A 50 -21.89 -0.16 43.80
CA CYS A 50 -21.26 -1.19 44.66
C CYS A 50 -20.44 -0.54 45.79
N LEU A 51 -20.76 -0.88 47.04
CA LEU A 51 -20.02 -0.52 48.25
C LEU A 51 -19.91 -1.76 49.16
N ALA A 52 -18.82 -1.80 49.94
CA ALA A 52 -18.53 -2.63 51.13
C ALA A 52 -18.01 -4.06 50.88
N LEU A 53 -17.12 -4.67 51.69
CA LEU A 53 -16.03 -4.31 52.63
C LEU A 53 -15.57 -5.66 53.25
N VAL A 54 -14.36 -5.69 53.86
CA VAL A 54 -13.79 -6.70 54.80
C VAL A 54 -13.23 -7.98 54.16
N GLY A 55 -12.04 -8.49 54.46
CA GLY A 55 -10.96 -8.14 55.40
C GLY A 55 -9.94 -9.29 55.52
N GLY A 56 -8.88 -9.09 56.32
CA GLY A 56 -8.14 -10.19 56.98
C GLY A 56 -6.67 -10.40 56.58
N LEU A 57 -5.77 -10.04 57.50
CA LEU A 57 -4.33 -10.30 57.51
C LEU A 57 -3.96 -11.80 57.65
N SER A 58 -2.81 -12.20 57.12
CA SER A 58 -1.85 -13.01 57.88
C SER A 58 -0.42 -12.85 57.38
N VAL A 59 0.49 -12.71 58.34
CA VAL A 59 1.94 -12.55 58.24
C VAL A 59 2.59 -13.92 58.46
N ALA A 60 3.60 -14.27 57.66
CA ALA A 60 4.64 -15.21 58.06
C ALA A 60 5.95 -14.89 57.33
N ALA A 61 6.94 -14.43 58.09
CA ALA A 61 8.33 -14.25 57.69
C ALA A 61 9.13 -15.45 58.16
N THR A 62 10.02 -16.03 57.34
CA THR A 62 11.15 -16.82 57.86
C THR A 62 12.31 -16.91 56.85
N VAL A 63 13.44 -16.30 57.26
CA VAL A 63 14.85 -16.72 57.12
C VAL A 63 15.56 -16.66 55.76
N ARG A 64 16.48 -15.68 55.69
CA ARG A 64 17.68 -15.68 54.86
C ARG A 64 18.75 -16.58 55.50
N ILE A 65 19.40 -17.43 54.70
CA ILE A 65 20.72 -17.99 54.99
C ILE A 65 21.65 -17.55 53.87
N GLY A 66 22.70 -16.82 54.24
CA GLY A 66 23.74 -16.36 53.32
C GLY A 66 24.74 -17.45 53.01
N SER A 67 25.24 -17.44 51.78
CA SER A 67 26.53 -18.02 51.41
C SER A 67 27.09 -17.15 50.28
N ALA A 68 28.24 -16.52 50.55
CA ALA A 68 28.96 -15.71 49.58
C ALA A 68 29.57 -16.61 48.48
N PRO A 69 29.57 -16.20 47.20
CA PRO A 69 30.41 -16.84 46.21
C PRO A 69 31.70 -16.06 45.97
N VAL A 70 32.74 -16.85 45.76
CA VAL A 70 34.10 -16.51 45.36
C VAL A 70 34.09 -15.83 43.98
N GLU A 71 34.68 -14.63 43.89
CA GLU A 71 34.89 -13.93 42.61
C GLU A 71 35.85 -14.72 41.71
N ARG A 72 35.33 -15.23 40.58
CA ARG A 72 36.11 -15.43 39.36
C ARG A 72 35.79 -14.27 38.44
N ALA A 73 36.83 -13.53 38.07
CA ALA A 73 36.76 -12.52 37.01
C ALA A 73 36.56 -13.21 35.65
N GLU A 74 35.31 -13.40 35.26
CA GLU A 74 34.94 -13.46 33.85
C GLU A 74 34.77 -12.01 33.37
N GLN A 75 35.48 -11.64 32.30
CA GLN A 75 35.29 -10.37 31.63
C GLN A 75 33.91 -10.39 30.98
N GLY A 76 32.88 -10.02 31.74
CA GLY A 76 31.52 -9.87 31.27
C GLY A 76 31.43 -8.71 30.30
N VAL A 77 30.94 -8.98 29.09
CA VAL A 77 30.21 -7.97 28.33
C VAL A 77 29.16 -7.42 29.28
N ALA A 78 29.19 -6.13 29.59
CA ALA A 78 28.22 -5.53 30.50
C ALA A 78 26.81 -5.91 30.04
N GLU A 79 26.02 -6.56 30.92
CA GLU A 79 24.63 -7.00 30.67
C GLU A 79 23.76 -5.89 30.02
N GLU A 80 24.13 -4.62 30.21
CA GLU A 80 23.46 -3.44 29.66
C GLU A 80 23.48 -3.31 28.13
N SER A 81 24.25 -4.12 27.38
CA SER A 81 24.36 -4.02 25.91
C SER A 81 24.05 -5.32 25.16
N ALA A 82 23.52 -6.34 25.85
CA ALA A 82 23.08 -7.57 25.20
C ALA A 82 21.65 -7.43 24.65
N VAL A 83 21.44 -7.83 23.40
CA VAL A 83 20.13 -7.94 22.77
C VAL A 83 19.82 -9.40 22.51
N GLU A 84 18.74 -9.87 23.13
CA GLU A 84 18.21 -11.20 22.93
C GLU A 84 17.46 -11.29 21.60
N VAL A 85 17.78 -12.33 20.83
CA VAL A 85 17.20 -12.61 19.52
C VAL A 85 16.24 -13.79 19.64
N THR A 86 14.96 -13.55 19.41
CA THR A 86 13.92 -14.58 19.36
C THR A 86 13.41 -14.72 17.93
N TYR A 87 13.48 -15.93 17.37
CA TYR A 87 12.87 -16.23 16.07
C TYR A 87 11.44 -16.71 16.28
N CYS A 88 10.50 -16.24 15.47
CA CYS A 88 9.10 -16.58 15.61
C CYS A 88 8.33 -16.51 14.29
N ALA A 89 7.11 -17.04 14.25
CA ALA A 89 6.22 -16.89 13.10
C ALA A 89 5.67 -15.47 12.99
N GLY A 90 5.56 -14.74 14.11
CA GLY A 90 5.10 -13.35 14.12
C GLY A 90 5.05 -12.74 15.51
N TRP A 91 4.40 -11.58 15.60
CA TRP A 91 4.18 -10.81 16.82
C TRP A 91 2.69 -10.59 17.01
N ASP A 92 2.17 -10.86 18.20
CA ASP A 92 0.80 -10.51 18.58
C ASP A 92 0.81 -9.16 19.33
N PRO A 93 0.28 -8.07 18.73
CA PRO A 93 0.25 -6.76 19.39
C PRO A 93 -0.68 -6.74 20.61
N GLY A 94 -1.70 -7.60 20.68
CA GLY A 94 -2.64 -7.66 21.79
C GLY A 94 -2.00 -8.21 23.06
N SER A 95 -1.32 -9.36 22.96
CA SER A 95 -0.60 -9.96 24.09
C SER A 95 0.84 -9.44 24.26
N ARG A 96 1.36 -8.70 23.28
CA ARG A 96 2.75 -8.22 23.20
C ARG A 96 3.76 -9.35 23.36
N LYS A 97 3.53 -10.44 22.64
CA LYS A 97 4.37 -11.64 22.69
C LYS A 97 4.69 -12.15 21.28
N PRO A 98 5.87 -12.79 21.10
CA PRO A 98 6.13 -13.55 19.90
C PRO A 98 5.19 -14.75 19.80
N VAL A 99 4.74 -15.06 18.59
CA VAL A 99 3.87 -16.19 18.28
C VAL A 99 4.63 -17.19 17.42
N GLY A 100 4.53 -18.48 17.76
CA GLY A 100 5.24 -19.54 17.02
C GLY A 100 6.75 -19.42 17.12
N VAL A 101 7.26 -19.30 18.35
CA VAL A 101 8.69 -19.25 18.62
C VAL A 101 9.38 -20.49 18.04
N MET A 102 10.52 -20.30 17.39
CA MET A 102 11.28 -21.35 16.72
C MET A 102 12.77 -21.29 17.05
N GLY A 103 13.44 -22.44 16.93
CA GLY A 103 14.89 -22.52 17.06
C GLY A 103 15.61 -21.86 15.89
N VAL A 104 16.89 -21.53 16.12
CA VAL A 104 17.77 -20.87 15.13
C VAL A 104 17.84 -21.67 13.83
N ASP A 105 17.96 -23.00 13.90
CA ASP A 105 18.04 -23.88 12.73
C ASP A 105 16.73 -23.88 11.92
N GLY A 106 15.58 -23.80 12.60
CA GLY A 106 14.28 -23.70 11.95
C GLY A 106 14.13 -22.38 11.19
N ALA A 107 14.50 -21.27 11.83
CA ALA A 107 14.50 -19.95 11.18
C ALA A 107 15.49 -19.88 10.01
N ARG A 108 16.70 -20.43 10.16
CA ARG A 108 17.70 -20.49 9.07
C ARG A 108 17.21 -21.29 7.87
N LYS A 109 16.48 -22.39 8.12
CA LYS A 109 15.86 -23.19 7.06
C LYS A 109 14.81 -22.37 6.31
N ARG A 110 13.95 -21.63 7.02
CA ARG A 110 12.95 -20.73 6.41
C ARG A 110 13.61 -19.63 5.58
N ASP A 111 14.60 -18.95 6.14
CA ASP A 111 15.38 -17.91 5.46
C ASP A 111 15.98 -18.42 4.13
N SER A 112 16.59 -19.61 4.15
CA SER A 112 17.19 -20.24 2.97
C SER A 112 16.15 -20.69 1.94
N ALA A 113 14.94 -21.05 2.39
CA ALA A 113 13.81 -21.44 1.54
C ALA A 113 13.02 -20.23 1.00
N GLY A 114 13.32 -19.01 1.47
CA GLY A 114 12.53 -17.81 1.19
C GLY A 114 11.16 -17.82 1.84
N GLU A 115 10.94 -18.63 2.88
CA GLU A 115 9.69 -18.70 3.62
C GLU A 115 9.60 -17.58 4.68
N PRO A 116 8.39 -17.09 4.98
CA PRO A 116 8.20 -16.01 5.93
C PRO A 116 8.54 -16.40 7.39
N TYR A 117 9.25 -15.51 8.07
CA TYR A 117 9.56 -15.59 9.51
C TYR A 117 9.82 -14.20 10.10
N ALA A 118 9.79 -14.10 11.43
CA ALA A 118 10.05 -12.87 12.15
C ALA A 118 11.21 -13.03 13.15
N VAL A 119 11.86 -11.90 13.44
CA VAL A 119 12.94 -11.78 14.43
C VAL A 119 12.58 -10.69 15.41
N LEU A 120 12.41 -11.06 16.68
CA LEU A 120 12.17 -10.12 17.77
C LEU A 120 13.49 -9.85 18.50
N LEU A 121 13.87 -8.58 18.55
CA LEU A 121 15.03 -8.07 19.28
C LEU A 121 14.58 -7.50 20.62
N THR A 122 15.02 -8.11 21.72
CA THR A 122 14.60 -7.78 23.08
C THR A 122 15.80 -7.34 23.92
N ALA A 123 15.62 -6.29 24.73
CA ALA A 123 16.62 -5.86 25.71
C ALA A 123 15.93 -5.46 27.00
N ASN A 124 16.50 -5.84 28.15
CA ASN A 124 15.92 -5.57 29.47
C ASN A 124 14.44 -6.02 29.57
N ALA A 125 14.13 -7.19 29.02
CA ALA A 125 12.78 -7.76 28.91
C ALA A 125 11.75 -6.88 28.17
N ARG A 126 12.21 -5.94 27.32
CA ARG A 126 11.36 -5.10 26.48
C ARG A 126 11.66 -5.31 25.00
N PRO A 127 10.64 -5.36 24.13
CA PRO A 127 10.86 -5.38 22.69
C PRO A 127 11.51 -4.06 22.26
N ARG A 128 12.48 -4.13 21.34
CA ARG A 128 13.21 -2.96 20.80
C ARG A 128 13.08 -2.88 19.28
N GLY A 129 13.14 -4.04 18.63
CA GLY A 129 12.94 -4.16 17.19
C GLY A 129 12.21 -5.45 16.82
N LEU A 130 11.43 -5.41 15.76
CA LEU A 130 10.79 -6.57 15.15
C LEU A 130 11.07 -6.53 13.65
N LEU A 131 11.78 -7.54 13.15
CA LEU A 131 11.96 -7.76 11.73
C LEU A 131 10.93 -8.78 11.24
N GLN A 132 10.33 -8.51 10.09
CA GLN A 132 9.43 -9.40 9.36
C GLN A 132 10.03 -9.64 7.99
N ILE A 133 10.38 -10.90 7.70
CA ILE A 133 11.22 -11.25 6.56
C ILE A 133 10.49 -12.26 5.69
N ASP A 134 10.35 -11.94 4.40
CA ASP A 134 9.80 -12.85 3.38
C ASP A 134 10.59 -12.63 2.07
N TRP A 135 11.71 -13.34 1.95
CA TRP A 135 12.57 -13.24 0.77
C TRP A 135 11.91 -13.79 -0.49
N GLY A 136 10.97 -14.74 -0.37
CA GLY A 136 10.16 -15.21 -1.48
C GLY A 136 9.25 -14.13 -2.06
N ARG A 137 8.96 -13.07 -1.28
CA ARG A 137 8.23 -11.86 -1.70
C ARG A 137 9.08 -10.60 -1.73
N HIS A 138 10.41 -10.72 -1.71
CA HIS A 138 11.34 -9.59 -1.75
C HIS A 138 11.12 -8.55 -0.64
N TYR A 139 10.76 -8.99 0.57
CA TYR A 139 10.30 -8.09 1.64
C TYR A 139 11.12 -8.18 2.92
N LEU A 140 11.46 -7.00 3.45
CA LEU A 140 11.94 -6.80 4.82
C LEU A 140 11.15 -5.66 5.47
N GLY A 141 10.31 -6.01 6.45
CA GLY A 141 9.70 -5.05 7.35
C GLY A 141 10.53 -4.90 8.63
N LEU A 142 10.73 -3.67 9.10
CA LEU A 142 11.31 -3.39 10.42
C LEU A 142 10.38 -2.48 11.21
N PHE A 143 10.00 -2.92 12.40
CA PHE A 143 9.33 -2.07 13.38
C PHE A 143 10.26 -1.79 14.56
N LEU A 144 10.24 -0.56 15.07
CA LEU A 144 10.85 -0.19 16.35
C LEU A 144 9.75 0.07 17.38
N PHE A 145 10.09 -0.13 18.64
CA PHE A 145 9.16 0.02 19.76
C PHE A 145 9.50 1.23 20.63
N ASP A 146 8.47 1.89 21.13
CA ASP A 146 8.59 2.89 22.19
C ASP A 146 8.84 2.25 23.56
N GLU A 147 8.99 3.09 24.59
CA GLU A 147 9.23 2.62 25.96
C GLU A 147 8.07 1.83 26.58
N HIS A 148 6.87 1.92 26.00
CA HIS A 148 5.66 1.21 26.39
C HIS A 148 5.44 -0.07 25.58
N GLY A 149 6.34 -0.42 24.66
CA GLY A 149 6.23 -1.60 23.82
C GLY A 149 5.18 -1.49 22.72
N ARG A 150 4.88 -0.27 22.25
CA ARG A 150 4.09 0.01 21.04
C ARG A 150 5.02 0.27 19.88
N ARG A 151 4.65 -0.15 18.67
CA ARG A 151 5.41 0.17 17.46
C ARG A 151 5.27 1.67 17.17
N ASP A 152 6.39 2.37 17.12
CA ASP A 152 6.45 3.82 16.92
C ASP A 152 7.04 4.21 15.59
N ARG A 153 7.76 3.28 14.94
CA ARG A 153 8.37 3.46 13.62
C ARG A 153 8.25 2.18 12.82
N ALA A 154 8.03 2.31 11.53
CA ALA A 154 8.02 1.21 10.57
C ALA A 154 8.87 1.56 9.34
N TYR A 155 9.59 0.56 8.84
CA TYR A 155 10.33 0.63 7.58
C TYR A 155 9.89 -0.54 6.71
N ASP A 156 9.46 -0.25 5.50
CA ASP A 156 9.09 -1.22 4.47
C ASP A 156 10.19 -1.22 3.40
N TYR A 157 11.03 -2.25 3.40
CA TYR A 157 12.09 -2.43 2.41
C TYR A 157 11.73 -3.51 1.40
N ARG A 158 12.10 -3.26 0.13
CA ARG A 158 11.87 -4.16 -1.01
C ARG A 158 13.18 -4.52 -1.69
N GLU A 159 13.42 -5.81 -1.92
CA GLU A 159 14.57 -6.28 -2.70
C GLU A 159 14.27 -6.09 -4.20
N LEU A 160 14.65 -4.93 -4.75
CA LEU A 160 14.41 -4.61 -6.16
C LEU A 160 15.49 -5.19 -7.07
N GLU A 161 16.73 -5.24 -6.58
CA GLU A 161 17.88 -5.86 -7.22
C GLU A 161 18.48 -6.92 -6.27
N PRO A 162 19.12 -7.99 -6.78
CA PRO A 162 19.68 -9.04 -5.93
C PRO A 162 20.63 -8.49 -4.85
N GLY A 163 20.28 -8.71 -3.59
CA GLY A 163 21.05 -8.29 -2.42
C GLY A 163 20.94 -6.79 -2.07
N LEU A 164 20.12 -6.03 -2.79
CA LEU A 164 19.90 -4.60 -2.54
C LEU A 164 18.44 -4.35 -2.17
N LEU A 165 18.25 -3.77 -1.00
CA LEU A 165 16.96 -3.42 -0.43
C LEU A 165 16.73 -1.92 -0.59
N ASP A 166 15.61 -1.53 -1.21
CA ASP A 166 15.17 -0.14 -1.32
C ASP A 166 14.03 0.11 -0.31
N LEU A 167 14.12 1.19 0.46
CA LEU A 167 13.09 1.66 1.38
C LEU A 167 11.92 2.16 0.56
N ARG A 168 10.82 1.42 0.51
CA ARG A 168 9.58 1.85 -0.14
C ARG A 168 8.86 2.90 0.72
N GLN A 169 8.68 2.61 2.01
CA GLN A 169 7.91 3.47 2.91
C GLN A 169 8.52 3.51 4.31
N TYR A 170 8.55 4.69 4.90
CA TYR A 170 8.85 4.92 6.31
C TYR A 170 7.64 5.54 7.00
N GLU A 171 7.31 5.04 8.18
CA GLU A 171 6.24 5.60 9.00
C GLU A 171 6.72 5.87 10.42
N GLN A 172 6.16 6.90 11.02
CA GLN A 172 6.37 7.24 12.42
C GLN A 172 5.04 7.64 13.08
N TRP A 173 4.78 7.06 14.23
CA TRP A 173 3.68 7.43 15.12
C TRP A 173 4.25 8.11 16.35
N ARG A 174 3.57 9.16 16.82
CA ARG A 174 3.84 9.75 18.13
C ARG A 174 2.58 9.65 18.97
N TYR A 175 2.73 8.99 20.11
CA TYR A 175 1.65 8.79 21.05
C TYR A 175 1.64 9.92 22.08
N ALA A 176 0.47 10.50 22.33
CA ALA A 176 0.26 11.62 23.24
C ALA A 176 0.34 11.21 24.71
N SER A 177 0.06 9.94 25.03
CA SER A 177 0.13 9.41 26.40
C SER A 177 0.51 7.92 26.41
N ALA A 178 0.82 7.40 27.60
CA ALA A 178 1.09 5.97 27.81
C ALA A 178 -0.16 5.10 27.58
N ASP A 179 -1.36 5.66 27.73
CA ASP A 179 -2.63 4.94 27.67
C ASP A 179 -3.24 4.94 26.25
N GLU A 180 -2.69 5.73 25.32
CA GLU A 180 -3.16 5.76 23.95
C GLU A 180 -2.89 4.41 23.24
N PRO A 181 -3.87 3.86 22.50
CA PRO A 181 -3.68 2.61 21.78
C PRO A 181 -2.60 2.72 20.70
N GLU A 182 -2.01 1.58 20.35
CA GLU A 182 -1.12 1.48 19.20
C GLU A 182 -1.89 1.84 17.91
N PHE A 183 -1.29 2.66 17.04
CA PHE A 183 -1.89 3.17 15.79
C PHE A 183 -3.28 3.83 15.98
N PRO A 184 -3.38 4.95 16.71
CA PRO A 184 -4.64 5.66 16.87
C PRO A 184 -5.15 6.15 15.51
N GLU A 185 -6.45 5.98 15.24
CA GLU A 185 -7.10 6.48 14.00
C GLU A 185 -6.91 7.99 13.80
N ARG A 186 -6.81 8.72 14.91
CA ARG A 186 -6.53 10.16 14.93
C ARG A 186 -5.35 10.37 15.86
N GLY A 187 -4.21 10.73 15.28
CA GLY A 187 -2.99 10.94 16.05
C GLY A 187 -1.98 11.70 15.23
N TRP A 188 -0.76 11.81 15.76
CA TRP A 188 0.37 12.26 14.96
C TRP A 188 0.91 11.05 14.20
N HIS A 189 0.79 11.07 12.87
CA HIS A 189 1.27 10.03 11.97
C HIS A 189 1.97 10.65 10.78
N PHE A 190 3.25 10.31 10.64
CA PHE A 190 4.10 10.73 9.54
C PHE A 190 4.36 9.55 8.61
N THR A 191 4.25 9.78 7.31
CA THR A 191 4.55 8.80 6.27
C THR A 191 5.47 9.45 5.24
N LEU A 192 6.50 8.72 4.84
CA LEU A 192 7.39 9.06 3.74
C LEU A 192 7.42 7.88 2.78
N THR A 193 7.04 8.10 1.53
CA THR A 193 7.02 7.08 0.47
C THR A 193 8.05 7.46 -0.60
N THR A 194 9.03 6.59 -0.82
CA THR A 194 10.10 6.88 -1.78
C THR A 194 9.67 6.53 -3.20
N ARG A 195 10.26 7.23 -4.16
CA ARG A 195 10.11 6.92 -5.59
C ARG A 195 11.35 6.18 -6.07
N PRO A 196 11.27 4.99 -6.67
CA PRO A 196 12.44 4.16 -6.99
C PRO A 196 13.43 4.80 -7.95
N ASP A 197 12.93 5.65 -8.84
CA ASP A 197 13.62 6.26 -9.98
C ASP A 197 14.11 7.68 -9.72
N GLY A 198 13.78 8.27 -8.56
CA GLY A 198 14.10 9.67 -8.24
C GLY A 198 14.68 9.87 -6.85
N ASP A 199 15.41 10.97 -6.67
CA ASP A 199 15.94 11.39 -5.36
C ASP A 199 14.90 12.17 -4.54
N THR A 200 13.62 11.83 -4.68
CA THR A 200 12.51 12.50 -3.98
C THR A 200 11.58 11.48 -3.35
N ALA A 201 10.99 11.85 -2.23
CA ALA A 201 9.93 11.11 -1.56
C ALA A 201 8.69 11.99 -1.39
N ASP A 202 7.52 11.36 -1.48
CA ASP A 202 6.26 11.95 -1.07
C ASP A 202 6.13 11.85 0.44
N VAL A 203 5.67 12.92 1.06
CA VAL A 203 5.62 13.04 2.52
C VAL A 203 4.24 13.49 2.95
N GLN A 204 3.69 12.77 3.91
CA GLN A 204 2.40 13.01 4.51
C GLN A 204 2.55 13.15 6.03
N LEU A 205 1.88 14.14 6.61
CA LEU A 205 1.75 14.29 8.05
C LEU A 205 0.28 14.50 8.42
N ASP A 206 -0.34 13.48 9.00
CA ASP A 206 -1.63 13.61 9.65
C ASP A 206 -1.43 14.02 11.11
N HIS A 207 -1.97 15.18 11.45
CA HIS A 207 -2.02 15.71 12.80
C HIS A 207 -2.93 16.95 12.81
N GLY A 208 -4.19 16.79 13.20
CA GLY A 208 -5.18 17.87 13.15
C GLY A 208 -5.53 18.30 11.71
N GLY A 209 -5.39 17.39 10.74
CA GLY A 209 -5.57 17.63 9.31
C GLY A 209 -4.43 17.01 8.49
N LEU A 210 -4.63 16.85 7.19
CA LEU A 210 -3.63 16.27 6.29
C LEU A 210 -2.68 17.34 5.75
N PHE A 211 -1.38 17.10 5.83
CA PHE A 211 -0.37 17.91 5.14
C PHE A 211 0.46 17.03 4.21
N GLN A 212 0.52 17.38 2.93
CA GLN A 212 1.26 16.63 1.90
C GLN A 212 2.30 17.54 1.21
N THR A 213 3.50 17.00 0.99
CA THR A 213 4.58 17.68 0.27
C THR A 213 5.59 16.67 -0.27
N SER A 214 6.63 17.15 -0.95
CA SER A 214 7.77 16.32 -1.38
C SER A 214 9.04 16.71 -0.63
N HIS A 215 9.97 15.77 -0.49
CA HIS A 215 11.28 16.01 0.12
C HIS A 215 12.37 15.24 -0.62
N ASP A 216 13.59 15.78 -0.65
CA ASP A 216 14.75 15.06 -1.18
C ASP A 216 14.99 13.78 -0.37
N MET A 217 15.26 12.69 -1.08
CA MET A 217 15.52 11.35 -0.54
C MET A 217 16.74 10.74 -1.24
N PRO A 218 17.97 11.05 -0.76
CA PRO A 218 19.19 10.52 -1.36
C PRO A 218 19.25 9.00 -1.29
N GLU A 219 19.69 8.36 -2.38
CA GLU A 219 19.86 6.90 -2.51
C GLU A 219 20.50 6.21 -1.29
N ARG A 220 21.56 6.80 -0.72
CA ARG A 220 22.28 6.24 0.43
C ARG A 220 21.44 6.09 1.71
N HIS A 221 20.34 6.84 1.84
CA HIS A 221 19.41 6.80 2.98
C HIS A 221 18.14 6.01 2.67
N ARG A 222 17.98 5.51 1.44
CA ARG A 222 16.86 4.65 1.04
C ARG A 222 17.33 3.26 0.59
N THR A 223 18.61 2.93 0.70
CA THR A 223 19.13 1.62 0.30
C THR A 223 19.83 0.94 1.46
N LEU A 224 19.69 -0.39 1.53
CA LEU A 224 20.40 -1.28 2.45
C LEU A 224 20.91 -2.51 1.71
N ARG A 225 21.96 -3.15 2.23
CA ARG A 225 22.38 -4.46 1.73
C ARG A 225 21.66 -5.56 2.49
N ARG A 226 21.24 -6.59 1.76
CA ARG A 226 20.73 -7.82 2.38
C ARG A 226 21.86 -8.47 3.16
N ALA A 227 21.68 -8.54 4.47
CA ALA A 227 22.61 -9.14 5.40
C ALA A 227 22.50 -10.67 5.41
N ALA A 228 23.57 -11.33 5.85
CA ALA A 228 23.55 -12.76 6.10
C ALA A 228 22.65 -13.08 7.30
N PHE A 229 22.06 -14.28 7.31
CA PHE A 229 21.23 -14.73 8.43
C PHE A 229 21.98 -14.63 9.76
N GLY A 230 21.39 -13.89 10.72
CA GLY A 230 21.93 -13.67 12.05
C GLY A 230 22.54 -12.27 12.26
N ASP A 231 22.87 -11.55 11.19
CA ASP A 231 23.40 -10.18 11.25
C ASP A 231 22.28 -9.15 11.27
N TRP A 232 21.47 -9.16 12.32
CA TRP A 232 20.29 -8.28 12.43
C TRP A 232 20.66 -6.82 12.71
N THR A 233 21.87 -6.58 13.20
CA THR A 233 22.46 -5.24 13.40
C THR A 233 22.69 -4.49 12.09
N ALA A 234 22.80 -5.19 10.96
CA ALA A 234 22.85 -4.57 9.64
C ALA A 234 21.54 -3.85 9.25
N TYR A 235 20.43 -4.16 9.93
CA TYR A 235 19.12 -3.53 9.70
C TYR A 235 18.67 -2.65 10.87
N ALA A 236 19.01 -3.02 12.10
CA ALA A 236 18.69 -2.28 13.32
C ALA A 236 19.88 -2.30 14.27
N ASP A 237 20.72 -1.28 14.19
CA ASP A 237 21.91 -1.15 15.03
C ASP A 237 21.57 -0.67 16.45
N GLY A 238 22.61 -0.57 17.30
CA GLY A 238 22.45 -0.13 18.68
C GLY A 238 21.78 1.24 18.82
N GLY A 239 22.09 2.19 17.95
CA GLY A 239 21.50 3.53 17.97
C GLY A 239 20.00 3.49 17.74
N MET A 240 19.55 2.73 16.72
CA MET A 240 18.12 2.54 16.46
C MET A 240 17.39 1.82 17.60
N LEU A 241 18.04 0.87 18.26
CA LEU A 241 17.50 0.10 19.38
C LEU A 241 17.58 0.85 20.74
N GLY A 242 18.06 2.10 20.73
CA GLY A 242 18.09 2.98 21.90
C GLY A 242 19.31 2.78 22.81
N PHE A 243 20.40 2.22 22.31
CA PHE A 243 21.69 2.14 22.99
C PHE A 243 22.58 3.29 22.51
N GLY A 244 22.99 4.18 23.42
CA GLY A 244 23.86 5.31 23.07
C GLY A 244 25.26 4.87 22.65
N ARG A 245 25.90 5.60 21.72
CA ARG A 245 27.32 5.42 21.41
C ARG A 245 28.17 5.71 22.66
N ARG A 246 28.98 4.74 23.08
CA ARG A 246 30.06 5.01 24.06
C ARG A 246 31.09 5.93 23.39
N ALA A 247 31.63 6.89 24.14
CA ALA A 247 32.65 7.80 23.62
C ALA A 247 33.86 7.01 23.10
N GLY A 248 34.03 6.93 21.77
CA GLY A 248 35.17 6.32 21.10
C GLY A 248 34.95 4.98 20.39
N GLY A 249 33.72 4.46 20.29
CA GLY A 249 33.43 3.23 19.53
C GLY A 249 31.99 3.20 19.02
N ALA A 250 31.71 2.35 18.03
CA ALA A 250 30.35 2.05 17.59
C ALA A 250 29.53 1.54 18.79
N GLY A 251 28.22 1.79 18.78
CA GLY A 251 27.28 1.27 19.78
C GLY A 251 27.12 -0.23 19.63
N ASP A 252 28.19 -0.99 19.86
CA ASP A 252 28.28 -2.42 19.59
C ASP A 252 27.35 -3.17 20.54
N VAL A 253 26.24 -3.61 19.98
CA VAL A 253 25.28 -4.50 20.63
C VAL A 253 25.69 -5.92 20.36
N ALA A 254 25.74 -6.74 21.41
CA ALA A 254 25.94 -8.18 21.27
C ALA A 254 24.60 -8.87 21.06
N LEU A 255 24.38 -9.46 19.88
CA LEU A 255 23.22 -10.30 19.62
C LEU A 255 23.43 -11.67 20.27
N VAL A 256 22.55 -12.05 21.20
CA VAL A 256 22.57 -13.35 21.87
C VAL A 256 21.25 -14.10 21.59
N PRO A 257 21.28 -15.39 21.23
CA PRO A 257 20.03 -16.15 21.08
C PRO A 257 19.26 -16.18 22.39
N ALA A 258 17.95 -15.91 22.35
CA ALA A 258 17.09 -16.05 23.51
C ALA A 258 17.06 -17.52 23.98
N ARG A 259 17.15 -17.74 25.30
CA ARG A 259 17.04 -19.10 25.86
C ARG A 259 15.59 -19.57 25.76
N LEU A 260 15.34 -20.54 24.88
CA LEU A 260 14.04 -21.22 24.82
C LEU A 260 13.83 -22.01 26.11
N LYS A 261 12.71 -21.80 26.80
CA LYS A 261 12.33 -22.64 27.94
C LYS A 261 11.84 -23.99 27.41
N GLU A 262 12.35 -25.09 27.97
CA GLU A 262 12.06 -26.47 27.52
C GLU A 262 10.56 -26.82 27.49
N ASP A 263 9.72 -26.16 28.31
CA ASP A 263 8.26 -26.34 28.37
C ASP A 263 7.46 -25.58 27.29
N GLU A 264 8.08 -24.64 26.56
CA GLU A 264 7.50 -24.03 25.34
C GLU A 264 7.86 -24.84 24.09
N GLY A 265 7.97 -26.16 24.27
CA GLY A 265 8.38 -27.12 23.25
C GLY A 265 7.63 -26.95 21.94
N HIS A 266 8.40 -26.86 20.85
CA HIS A 266 8.04 -27.05 19.44
C HIS A 266 6.54 -27.08 19.11
N ARG A 267 5.79 -26.03 19.44
CA ARG A 267 4.54 -25.77 18.75
C ARG A 267 4.92 -24.94 17.55
N GLU A 268 5.20 -25.64 16.45
CA GLU A 268 5.16 -25.06 15.12
C GLU A 268 3.79 -24.40 14.98
N ALA A 269 3.72 -23.09 15.25
CA ALA A 269 2.47 -22.38 15.12
C ALA A 269 2.12 -22.33 13.63
N ALA A 270 0.83 -22.50 13.39
CA ALA A 270 0.16 -22.25 12.12
C ALA A 270 0.59 -20.91 11.50
N THR A 271 0.39 -20.81 10.18
CA THR A 271 0.56 -19.66 9.28
C THR A 271 0.91 -18.33 9.97
N PRO A 272 1.99 -17.64 9.56
CA PRO A 272 2.38 -16.34 10.10
C PRO A 272 1.19 -15.38 10.29
N LEU A 273 1.13 -14.68 11.43
CA LEU A 273 0.09 -13.68 11.73
C LEU A 273 0.18 -12.41 10.87
N TRP A 274 1.17 -12.36 9.99
CA TRP A 274 1.44 -11.27 9.08
C TRP A 274 1.80 -11.87 7.71
N ARG A 275 1.70 -11.06 6.67
CA ARG A 275 2.18 -11.39 5.33
C ARG A 275 2.93 -10.18 4.80
N ALA A 276 3.90 -10.39 3.92
CA ALA A 276 4.48 -9.28 3.19
C ALA A 276 3.35 -8.52 2.46
N PRO A 277 3.31 -7.18 2.52
CA PRO A 277 2.30 -6.42 1.82
C PRO A 277 2.41 -6.71 0.32
N SER A 278 1.26 -6.89 -0.30
CA SER A 278 1.16 -7.14 -1.74
C SER A 278 0.11 -6.22 -2.32
N GLY A 279 0.42 -5.63 -3.47
CA GLY A 279 -0.53 -4.82 -4.23
C GLY A 279 -1.92 -5.44 -4.36
N MET A 280 -2.89 -4.58 -4.64
CA MET A 280 -4.29 -4.95 -4.89
C MET A 280 -4.37 -6.17 -5.80
N ARG A 281 -5.34 -7.04 -5.53
CA ARG A 281 -5.65 -8.18 -6.40
C ARG A 281 -6.91 -7.90 -7.19
N PRO A 282 -7.00 -8.36 -8.45
CA PRO A 282 -8.24 -8.26 -9.20
C PRO A 282 -9.34 -9.06 -8.51
N ARG A 283 -10.58 -8.59 -8.64
CA ARG A 283 -11.77 -9.30 -8.14
C ARG A 283 -12.87 -9.23 -9.18
N TYR A 284 -13.49 -10.37 -9.46
CA TYR A 284 -14.74 -10.46 -10.22
C TYR A 284 -14.66 -10.03 -11.69
N LEU A 285 -13.46 -9.86 -12.27
CA LEU A 285 -13.30 -9.23 -13.59
C LEU A 285 -14.13 -9.90 -14.69
N GLU A 286 -14.22 -11.23 -14.73
CA GLU A 286 -15.09 -11.94 -15.68
C GLU A 286 -16.58 -11.75 -15.37
N ALA A 287 -16.93 -11.74 -14.08
CA ALA A 287 -18.31 -11.57 -13.62
C ALA A 287 -18.86 -10.17 -13.93
N LEU A 288 -18.01 -9.14 -13.99
CA LEU A 288 -18.39 -7.79 -14.42
C LEU A 288 -18.95 -7.76 -15.85
N PHE A 289 -18.57 -8.72 -16.70
CA PHE A 289 -19.06 -8.86 -18.08
C PHE A 289 -20.05 -10.03 -18.26
N THR A 290 -20.51 -10.62 -17.16
CA THR A 290 -21.45 -11.76 -17.18
C THR A 290 -22.83 -11.31 -16.71
N PRO A 291 -23.80 -11.12 -17.61
CA PRO A 291 -25.15 -10.67 -17.28
C PRO A 291 -25.81 -11.55 -16.21
N GLY A 292 -26.48 -10.92 -15.25
CA GLY A 292 -27.13 -11.60 -14.15
C GLY A 292 -26.20 -11.96 -12.97
N SER A 293 -24.90 -11.66 -13.05
CA SER A 293 -24.03 -11.68 -11.87
C SER A 293 -24.56 -10.70 -10.82
N ARG A 294 -24.57 -11.13 -9.56
CA ARG A 294 -25.12 -10.42 -8.40
C ARG A 294 -24.07 -10.16 -7.34
N PHE A 295 -24.13 -8.98 -6.74
CA PHE A 295 -23.27 -8.57 -5.63
C PHE A 295 -24.06 -7.84 -4.56
N SER A 296 -23.72 -8.07 -3.29
CA SER A 296 -24.30 -7.37 -2.15
C SER A 296 -23.37 -6.26 -1.67
N ASP A 297 -23.89 -5.05 -1.66
CA ASP A 297 -23.35 -3.86 -1.04
C ASP A 297 -24.15 -3.53 0.23
N THR A 298 -23.48 -3.06 1.28
CA THR A 298 -24.12 -2.76 2.56
C THR A 298 -24.94 -1.48 2.56
N GLU A 299 -24.63 -0.55 1.67
CA GLU A 299 -25.25 0.77 1.57
C GLU A 299 -26.33 0.78 0.47
N PHE A 300 -26.00 0.26 -0.71
CA PHE A 300 -26.86 0.38 -1.91
C PHE A 300 -27.68 -0.89 -2.22
N GLY A 301 -27.47 -1.99 -1.49
CA GLY A 301 -28.22 -3.23 -1.66
C GLY A 301 -27.64 -4.17 -2.71
N VAL A 302 -28.45 -4.72 -3.60
CA VAL A 302 -27.99 -5.72 -4.59
C VAL A 302 -27.75 -5.08 -5.95
N ALA A 303 -26.52 -5.21 -6.44
CA ALA A 303 -26.15 -4.90 -7.81
C ALA A 303 -26.36 -6.13 -8.71
N ILE A 304 -26.90 -5.92 -9.91
CA ILE A 304 -27.04 -6.93 -10.97
C ILE A 304 -26.32 -6.44 -12.22
N VAL A 305 -25.34 -7.21 -12.68
CA VAL A 305 -24.62 -6.96 -13.94
C VAL A 305 -25.58 -7.08 -15.13
N THR A 306 -25.55 -6.11 -16.03
CA THR A 306 -26.37 -6.05 -17.24
C THR A 306 -25.61 -6.54 -18.47
N GLU A 307 -26.29 -6.62 -19.61
CA GLU A 307 -25.63 -6.90 -20.89
C GLU A 307 -24.51 -5.88 -21.18
N PRO A 308 -23.27 -6.32 -21.48
CA PRO A 308 -22.20 -5.43 -21.88
C PRO A 308 -22.55 -4.67 -23.16
N GLN A 309 -22.20 -3.40 -23.21
CA GLN A 309 -22.45 -2.54 -24.37
C GLN A 309 -21.20 -2.43 -25.24
N SER A 310 -21.37 -2.41 -26.56
CA SER A 310 -20.25 -2.13 -27.47
C SER A 310 -19.90 -0.64 -27.43
N ALA A 311 -18.62 -0.33 -27.24
CA ALA A 311 -18.07 1.03 -27.33
C ALA A 311 -17.39 1.30 -28.68
N GLY A 312 -17.34 0.31 -29.57
CA GLY A 312 -16.67 0.40 -30.87
C GLY A 312 -15.47 -0.52 -30.97
N VAL A 313 -14.63 -0.26 -31.98
CA VAL A 313 -13.46 -1.07 -32.32
C VAL A 313 -12.22 -0.19 -32.25
N LEU A 314 -11.28 -0.57 -31.38
CA LEU A 314 -9.99 0.10 -31.26
C LEU A 314 -9.02 -0.45 -32.30
N ARG A 315 -8.38 0.46 -33.05
CA ARG A 315 -7.35 0.17 -34.06
C ARG A 315 -5.98 0.28 -33.41
N VAL A 316 -5.27 -0.84 -33.33
CA VAL A 316 -4.01 -0.95 -32.58
C VAL A 316 -2.84 -1.28 -33.53
N PRO A 317 -2.32 -0.29 -34.28
CA PRO A 317 -1.28 -0.51 -35.29
C PRO A 317 0.10 -0.88 -34.73
N THR A 318 0.41 -0.52 -33.47
CA THR A 318 1.72 -0.81 -32.86
C THR A 318 1.67 -1.94 -31.85
N GLY A 319 0.49 -2.21 -31.29
CA GLY A 319 0.31 -3.14 -30.18
C GLY A 319 0.56 -2.52 -28.80
N ALA A 320 0.99 -1.25 -28.74
CA ALA A 320 1.27 -0.54 -27.50
C ALA A 320 0.02 0.22 -27.04
N VAL A 321 -0.67 -0.31 -26.03
CA VAL A 321 -1.95 0.24 -25.56
C VAL A 321 -1.72 1.21 -24.39
N ILE A 322 -2.45 2.32 -24.41
CA ILE A 322 -2.59 3.26 -23.29
C ILE A 322 -4.03 3.19 -22.78
N ALA A 323 -4.19 3.26 -21.45
CA ALA A 323 -5.43 3.73 -20.85
C ALA A 323 -5.15 5.07 -20.13
N ALA A 324 -6.05 6.02 -20.31
CA ALA A 324 -5.96 7.37 -19.78
C ALA A 324 -7.33 8.03 -19.79
N ASP A 325 -7.45 9.16 -19.10
CA ASP A 325 -8.55 10.09 -19.32
C ASP A 325 -8.32 10.87 -20.62
N PRO A 326 -9.27 10.88 -21.56
CA PRO A 326 -9.11 11.55 -22.84
C PRO A 326 -9.06 13.09 -22.74
N GLY A 327 -9.62 13.68 -21.69
CA GLY A 327 -9.59 15.12 -21.40
C GLY A 327 -8.29 15.61 -20.75
N THR A 328 -7.50 14.70 -20.15
CA THR A 328 -6.18 15.03 -19.56
C THR A 328 -5.02 14.29 -20.22
N LEU A 329 -5.28 13.52 -21.28
CA LEU A 329 -4.30 12.76 -22.05
C LEU A 329 -3.12 13.65 -22.48
N SER A 330 -1.92 13.20 -22.18
CA SER A 330 -0.70 13.97 -22.48
C SER A 330 0.46 13.10 -22.90
N SER A 331 1.58 13.72 -23.27
CA SER A 331 2.84 13.03 -23.56
C SER A 331 3.40 12.22 -22.38
N ARG A 332 2.88 12.44 -21.16
CA ARG A 332 3.25 11.71 -19.93
C ARG A 332 2.54 10.35 -19.81
N ASP A 333 1.49 10.11 -20.59
CA ASP A 333 0.78 8.83 -20.59
C ASP A 333 1.52 7.80 -21.44
N GLU A 334 2.38 7.03 -20.80
CA GLU A 334 3.13 5.97 -21.44
C GLU A 334 2.28 4.71 -21.66
N PRO A 335 2.54 3.94 -22.74
CA PRO A 335 1.88 2.66 -22.95
C PRO A 335 2.26 1.65 -21.89
N TYR A 336 1.38 0.67 -21.70
CA TYR A 336 1.70 -0.50 -20.89
C TYR A 336 2.86 -1.29 -21.51
N THR A 337 3.67 -1.92 -20.66
CA THR A 337 4.82 -2.73 -21.11
C THR A 337 4.39 -4.01 -21.82
N ALA A 338 3.15 -4.46 -21.61
CA ALA A 338 2.59 -5.61 -22.31
C ALA A 338 2.05 -5.19 -23.68
N MET A 339 2.60 -5.81 -24.73
CA MET A 339 2.13 -5.62 -26.09
C MET A 339 0.91 -6.51 -26.38
N VAL A 340 -0.04 -5.99 -27.15
CA VAL A 340 -1.14 -6.77 -27.73
C VAL A 340 -0.88 -7.05 -29.22
N PRO A 341 -1.47 -8.12 -29.79
CA PRO A 341 -1.48 -8.33 -31.24
C PRO A 341 -1.96 -7.09 -32.00
N VAL A 342 -1.24 -6.72 -33.05
CA VAL A 342 -1.64 -5.63 -33.95
C VAL A 342 -2.94 -5.97 -34.65
N GLY A 343 -3.87 -5.02 -34.72
CA GLY A 343 -5.14 -5.18 -35.42
C GLY A 343 -6.30 -4.41 -34.80
N ASP A 344 -7.50 -4.84 -35.14
CA ASP A 344 -8.76 -4.21 -34.75
C ASP A 344 -9.41 -5.04 -33.64
N HIS A 345 -9.65 -4.40 -32.49
CA HIS A 345 -10.05 -5.08 -31.26
C HIS A 345 -11.31 -4.44 -30.65
N PRO A 346 -12.38 -5.20 -30.37
CA PRO A 346 -13.59 -4.63 -29.82
C PRO A 346 -13.40 -4.13 -28.39
N VAL A 347 -14.01 -2.98 -28.09
CA VAL A 347 -14.11 -2.43 -26.74
C VAL A 347 -15.55 -2.61 -26.25
N LEU A 348 -15.71 -3.20 -25.07
CA LEU A 348 -17.01 -3.39 -24.42
C LEU A 348 -17.02 -2.68 -23.07
N ILE A 349 -18.17 -2.11 -22.71
CA ILE A 349 -18.42 -1.48 -21.41
C ILE A 349 -19.30 -2.42 -20.58
N ALA A 350 -18.83 -2.75 -19.38
CA ALA A 350 -19.60 -3.45 -18.38
C ALA A 350 -20.47 -2.46 -17.60
N GLY A 351 -21.76 -2.78 -17.52
CA GLY A 351 -22.72 -2.03 -16.74
C GLY A 351 -23.38 -2.90 -15.67
N MET A 352 -23.94 -2.24 -14.66
CA MET A 352 -24.82 -2.86 -13.68
C MET A 352 -26.01 -1.98 -13.38
N ARG A 353 -27.03 -2.54 -12.74
CA ARG A 353 -28.14 -1.81 -12.13
C ARG A 353 -28.35 -2.23 -10.68
N TRP A 354 -28.78 -1.30 -9.85
CA TRP A 354 -29.23 -1.59 -8.49
C TRP A 354 -30.67 -2.10 -8.49
N GLU A 355 -30.96 -3.16 -7.72
CA GLU A 355 -32.34 -3.66 -7.57
C GLU A 355 -33.29 -2.61 -6.97
N SER A 356 -32.77 -1.73 -6.11
CA SER A 356 -33.55 -0.72 -5.36
C SER A 356 -33.74 0.60 -6.11
N GLU A 357 -32.77 1.01 -6.94
CA GLU A 357 -32.62 2.43 -7.32
C GLU A 357 -32.80 2.70 -8.83
N GLY A 358 -32.85 1.66 -9.67
CA GLY A 358 -33.29 1.76 -11.07
C GLY A 358 -32.38 2.53 -12.04
N TRP A 359 -31.18 2.96 -11.62
CA TRP A 359 -30.16 3.58 -12.49
C TRP A 359 -29.01 2.60 -12.79
N ASN A 360 -28.30 2.87 -13.88
CA ASN A 360 -27.17 2.05 -14.34
C ASN A 360 -25.82 2.69 -13.96
N GLU A 361 -24.86 1.86 -13.56
CA GLU A 361 -23.47 2.25 -13.31
C GLU A 361 -22.53 1.53 -14.27
N THR A 362 -21.53 2.24 -14.80
CA THR A 362 -20.40 1.61 -15.50
C THR A 362 -19.44 1.04 -14.47
N THR A 363 -19.12 -0.26 -14.58
CA THR A 363 -18.26 -0.97 -13.63
C THR A 363 -16.87 -1.26 -14.19
N ALA A 364 -16.74 -1.43 -15.51
CA ALA A 364 -15.47 -1.64 -16.18
C ALA A 364 -15.57 -1.37 -17.69
N ALA A 365 -14.42 -1.24 -18.34
CA ALA A 365 -14.31 -1.36 -19.79
C ALA A 365 -13.28 -2.43 -20.13
N VAL A 366 -13.50 -3.18 -21.22
CA VAL A 366 -12.58 -4.22 -21.69
C VAL A 366 -12.21 -4.00 -23.15
N LEU A 367 -10.91 -3.98 -23.42
CA LEU A 367 -10.35 -4.17 -24.75
C LEU A 367 -10.15 -5.68 -24.96
N ARG A 368 -11.00 -6.32 -25.78
CA ARG A 368 -10.90 -7.77 -26.04
C ARG A 368 -9.95 -8.06 -27.19
N ILE A 369 -8.97 -8.92 -26.93
CA ILE A 369 -7.89 -9.25 -27.86
C ILE A 369 -8.07 -10.67 -28.44
N LEU A 370 -8.31 -11.66 -27.58
CA LEU A 370 -8.52 -13.05 -27.98
C LEU A 370 -9.80 -13.61 -27.36
N ASP A 371 -10.59 -14.31 -28.17
CA ASP A 371 -11.74 -15.09 -27.70
C ASP A 371 -11.28 -16.46 -27.17
N LYS A 372 -10.58 -16.42 -26.03
CA LYS A 372 -10.13 -17.59 -25.28
C LYS A 372 -10.34 -17.34 -23.78
N PRO A 373 -10.57 -18.39 -22.96
CA PRO A 373 -10.69 -18.24 -21.51
C PRO A 373 -9.44 -17.61 -20.90
N THR A 374 -9.63 -16.68 -19.96
CA THR A 374 -8.55 -16.11 -19.15
C THR A 374 -8.22 -17.10 -18.04
N ALA A 375 -6.97 -17.56 -17.99
CA ALA A 375 -6.48 -18.44 -16.94
C ALA A 375 -5.87 -17.65 -15.76
N SER A 376 -5.34 -16.46 -16.04
CA SER A 376 -4.68 -15.63 -15.04
C SER A 376 -4.76 -14.15 -15.34
N TRP A 377 -4.67 -13.33 -14.30
CA TRP A 377 -4.61 -11.87 -14.37
C TRP A 377 -3.29 -11.34 -13.84
N GLU A 378 -2.84 -10.23 -14.40
CA GLU A 378 -1.74 -9.41 -13.86
C GLU A 378 -2.07 -7.93 -14.00
N LEU A 379 -1.48 -7.09 -13.16
CA LEU A 379 -1.64 -5.63 -13.27
C LEU A 379 -0.91 -5.12 -14.51
N ALA A 380 -1.56 -4.29 -15.31
CA ALA A 380 -0.91 -3.57 -16.40
C ALA A 380 0.00 -2.48 -15.81
N VAL A 381 1.28 -2.55 -16.13
CA VAL A 381 2.30 -1.61 -15.66
C VAL A 381 2.91 -0.83 -16.82
N ARG A 382 3.34 0.39 -16.54
CA ARG A 382 4.11 1.27 -17.43
C ARG A 382 5.61 1.09 -17.19
N PRO A 383 6.50 1.53 -18.10
CA PRO A 383 7.95 1.52 -17.87
C PRO A 383 8.31 2.10 -16.49
N GLY A 384 9.22 1.45 -15.75
CA GLY A 384 9.65 1.91 -14.42
C GLY A 384 8.71 1.57 -13.26
N GLN A 385 7.48 1.09 -13.51
CA GLN A 385 6.59 0.60 -12.44
C GLN A 385 6.94 -0.84 -12.03
N ASP A 386 7.08 -1.07 -10.73
CA ASP A 386 7.39 -2.37 -10.15
C ASP A 386 6.38 -2.74 -9.06
N THR A 387 5.62 -3.80 -9.30
CA THR A 387 4.55 -4.24 -8.37
C THR A 387 5.05 -4.68 -7.00
N ARG A 388 6.36 -4.94 -6.82
CA ARG A 388 6.97 -5.20 -5.51
C ARG A 388 6.89 -3.99 -4.58
N LEU A 389 6.70 -2.79 -5.12
CA LEU A 389 6.58 -1.54 -4.38
C LEU A 389 5.15 -1.21 -3.96
N LEU A 390 4.17 -2.04 -4.33
CA LEU A 390 2.80 -1.86 -3.91
C LEU A 390 2.60 -2.47 -2.52
N GLY A 391 2.10 -1.65 -1.60
CA GLY A 391 1.55 -2.05 -0.31
C GLY A 391 0.21 -2.77 -0.46
N ASP A 392 -0.39 -3.17 0.66
CA ASP A 392 -1.72 -3.76 0.64
C ASP A 392 -2.75 -2.78 0.04
N ASP A 393 -3.61 -3.28 -0.85
CA ASP A 393 -4.67 -2.55 -1.56
C ASP A 393 -4.19 -1.39 -2.45
N GLU A 394 -2.88 -1.29 -2.69
CA GLU A 394 -2.32 -0.30 -3.59
C GLU A 394 -2.17 -0.84 -5.02
N PHE A 395 -2.29 0.04 -5.99
CA PHE A 395 -2.14 -0.28 -7.40
C PHE A 395 -1.55 0.88 -8.18
N TYR A 396 -1.04 0.57 -9.37
CA TYR A 396 -0.80 1.53 -10.43
C TYR A 396 -2.05 1.62 -11.30
N GLY A 397 -2.49 2.84 -11.60
CA GLY A 397 -3.68 3.09 -12.41
C GLY A 397 -3.52 4.30 -13.31
N PHE A 398 -4.51 4.51 -14.17
CA PHE A 398 -4.64 5.76 -14.92
C PHE A 398 -5.57 6.71 -14.14
N GLY A 399 -5.30 8.01 -14.19
CA GLY A 399 -6.14 9.03 -13.55
C GLY A 399 -7.34 9.40 -14.42
N VAL A 400 -8.44 9.80 -13.79
CA VAL A 400 -9.65 10.33 -14.40
C VAL A 400 -10.08 11.58 -13.65
N ASP A 401 -10.27 12.66 -14.39
CA ASP A 401 -10.72 13.99 -13.94
C ASP A 401 -11.90 14.53 -14.77
N SER A 402 -12.17 13.96 -15.95
CA SER A 402 -13.26 14.34 -16.85
C SER A 402 -14.48 13.42 -16.72
N GLY A 403 -14.45 12.47 -15.79
CA GLY A 403 -15.44 11.38 -15.69
C GLY A 403 -15.39 10.35 -16.83
N MET A 404 -14.35 10.37 -17.67
CA MET A 404 -14.18 9.47 -18.81
C MET A 404 -12.84 8.74 -18.73
N GLY A 405 -12.84 7.45 -19.05
CA GLY A 405 -11.64 6.71 -19.41
C GLY A 405 -11.58 6.47 -20.91
N ALA A 406 -10.42 6.11 -21.43
CA ALA A 406 -10.26 5.76 -22.83
C ALA A 406 -9.15 4.73 -23.05
N PHE A 407 -9.32 3.92 -24.10
CA PHE A 407 -8.24 3.13 -24.68
C PHE A 407 -7.77 3.75 -26.00
N LEU A 408 -6.47 3.72 -26.25
CA LEU A 408 -5.84 4.15 -27.51
C LEU A 408 -4.52 3.39 -27.77
N ASP A 409 -4.05 3.40 -29.01
CA ASP A 409 -2.68 3.00 -29.35
C ASP A 409 -1.71 4.17 -29.18
N ALA A 410 -0.50 3.89 -28.67
CA ALA A 410 0.52 4.88 -28.38
C ALA A 410 0.92 5.75 -29.58
N SER A 411 0.80 5.22 -30.81
CA SER A 411 1.15 5.98 -32.02
C SER A 411 0.30 7.22 -32.24
N GLY A 412 -0.97 7.23 -31.80
CA GLY A 412 -1.89 8.35 -31.99
C GLY A 412 -1.98 9.31 -30.81
N ARG A 413 -1.27 9.06 -29.70
CA ARG A 413 -1.47 9.75 -28.41
C ARG A 413 -1.61 11.27 -28.53
N ASP A 414 -0.60 11.91 -29.10
CA ASP A 414 -0.54 13.38 -29.12
C ASP A 414 -1.58 13.99 -30.08
N ALA A 415 -1.85 13.33 -31.21
CA ALA A 415 -2.84 13.77 -32.19
C ALA A 415 -4.28 13.59 -31.67
N LEU A 416 -4.53 12.46 -30.98
CA LEU A 416 -5.83 12.12 -30.42
C LEU A 416 -6.18 13.00 -29.21
N ALA A 417 -5.19 13.38 -28.38
CA ALA A 417 -5.38 14.36 -27.30
C ALA A 417 -5.90 15.69 -27.85
N ALA A 418 -5.24 16.24 -28.87
CA ALA A 418 -5.66 17.50 -29.50
C ALA A 418 -7.03 17.37 -30.20
N ALA A 419 -7.29 16.24 -30.86
CA ALA A 419 -8.57 16.00 -31.53
C ALA A 419 -9.74 15.89 -30.54
N TYR A 420 -9.53 15.25 -29.39
CA TYR A 420 -10.54 15.14 -28.33
C TYR A 420 -10.85 16.49 -27.69
N GLU A 421 -9.83 17.28 -27.37
CA GLU A 421 -9.99 18.64 -26.83
C GLU A 421 -10.80 19.53 -27.78
N HIS A 422 -10.48 19.52 -29.08
CA HIS A 422 -11.24 20.28 -30.08
C HIS A 422 -12.70 19.83 -30.18
N ARG A 423 -12.97 18.51 -30.05
CA ARG A 423 -14.34 17.98 -30.07
C ARG A 423 -15.14 18.48 -28.87
N GLN A 424 -14.57 18.47 -27.68
CA GLN A 424 -15.22 18.95 -26.45
C GLN A 424 -15.59 20.44 -26.54
N GLN A 425 -14.81 21.24 -27.26
CA GLN A 425 -15.09 22.67 -27.46
C GLN A 425 -16.17 22.94 -28.53
N SER A 426 -16.53 21.94 -29.34
CA SER A 426 -17.35 22.13 -30.54
C SER A 426 -18.86 21.93 -30.37
N ASP A 427 -19.35 21.63 -29.16
CA ASP A 427 -20.76 21.62 -28.74
C ASP A 427 -21.77 21.15 -29.82
N SER A 428 -21.81 19.85 -30.09
CA SER A 428 -22.96 19.20 -30.72
C SER A 428 -23.54 18.15 -29.76
N PRO A 429 -24.78 18.33 -29.25
CA PRO A 429 -25.32 17.58 -28.11
C PRO A 429 -25.88 16.18 -28.42
N ASP A 430 -25.44 15.51 -29.50
CA ASP A 430 -25.94 14.20 -29.87
C ASP A 430 -24.79 13.18 -29.96
N ASP A 431 -24.54 12.45 -28.86
CA ASP A 431 -24.46 10.98 -28.76
C ASP A 431 -23.66 10.57 -27.50
N ASP A 432 -24.37 10.29 -26.41
CA ASP A 432 -23.88 10.18 -25.02
C ASP A 432 -23.36 8.77 -24.66
N THR A 433 -22.84 8.02 -25.63
CA THR A 433 -22.27 6.67 -25.40
C THR A 433 -21.05 6.45 -26.28
N ALA A 434 -19.89 6.27 -25.66
CA ALA A 434 -18.59 6.00 -26.28
C ALA A 434 -18.20 6.88 -27.49
N THR A 435 -17.45 7.94 -27.21
CA THR A 435 -17.00 8.88 -28.23
C THR A 435 -15.73 8.37 -28.92
N GLU A 436 -15.88 7.72 -30.06
CA GLU A 436 -14.75 7.41 -30.94
C GLU A 436 -14.16 8.71 -31.54
N VAL A 437 -12.85 8.86 -31.44
CA VAL A 437 -12.08 9.93 -32.12
C VAL A 437 -10.96 9.29 -32.92
N GLY A 438 -10.90 9.57 -34.22
CA GLY A 438 -9.91 8.97 -35.13
C GLY A 438 -8.73 9.89 -35.44
N ASP A 439 -7.57 9.28 -35.69
CA ASP A 439 -6.41 9.96 -36.27
C ASP A 439 -6.06 9.33 -37.64
N PRO A 440 -6.40 9.99 -38.77
CA PRO A 440 -6.09 9.48 -40.10
C PRO A 440 -4.59 9.35 -40.40
N ALA A 441 -3.72 10.13 -39.72
CA ALA A 441 -2.30 10.14 -40.00
C ALA A 441 -1.60 8.84 -39.53
N THR A 442 -2.00 8.36 -38.37
CA THR A 442 -1.50 7.11 -37.78
C THR A 442 -2.40 5.91 -38.10
N GLY A 443 -3.64 6.16 -38.51
CA GLY A 443 -4.66 5.15 -38.77
C GLY A 443 -5.35 4.62 -37.49
N THR A 444 -4.95 5.09 -36.31
CA THR A 444 -5.54 4.66 -35.03
C THR A 444 -6.74 5.51 -34.62
N ASN A 445 -7.31 5.21 -33.47
CA ASN A 445 -8.37 5.94 -32.79
C ASN A 445 -8.24 5.84 -31.28
N LEU A 446 -9.05 6.66 -30.62
CA LEU A 446 -9.35 6.63 -29.20
C LEU A 446 -10.79 6.19 -29.03
N ILE A 447 -11.04 5.25 -28.11
CA ILE A 447 -12.39 4.85 -27.69
C ILE A 447 -12.59 5.29 -26.24
N ALA A 448 -13.40 6.34 -26.04
CA ALA A 448 -13.76 6.84 -24.72
C ALA A 448 -14.94 6.06 -24.11
N TYR A 449 -15.02 5.99 -22.79
CA TYR A 449 -16.09 5.35 -22.02
C TYR A 449 -16.28 6.04 -20.65
N PRO A 450 -17.48 6.02 -20.06
CA PRO A 450 -17.70 6.59 -18.73
C PRO A 450 -16.87 5.86 -17.65
N SER A 451 -16.30 6.59 -16.69
CA SER A 451 -15.56 5.99 -15.56
C SER A 451 -16.46 5.49 -14.42
N GLY A 452 -17.78 5.54 -14.59
CA GLY A 452 -18.74 5.17 -13.56
C GLY A 452 -18.93 6.28 -12.52
N ARG A 453 -18.33 6.13 -11.33
CA ARG A 453 -18.52 7.05 -10.20
C ARG A 453 -17.72 8.36 -10.28
N GLY A 454 -17.08 8.63 -11.42
CA GLY A 454 -16.43 9.90 -11.71
C GLY A 454 -14.92 9.87 -11.52
N ASP A 455 -14.39 10.90 -10.86
CA ASP A 455 -12.95 11.13 -10.75
C ASP A 455 -12.26 10.11 -9.85
N GLY A 456 -11.01 9.81 -10.17
CA GLY A 456 -10.22 8.88 -9.38
C GLY A 456 -9.07 8.28 -10.17
N SER A 457 -8.63 7.10 -9.73
CA SER A 457 -7.68 6.31 -10.49
C SER A 457 -8.05 4.84 -10.49
N TYR A 458 -7.83 4.22 -11.64
CA TYR A 458 -8.37 2.90 -11.93
C TYR A 458 -7.27 1.97 -12.46
N PRO A 459 -7.13 0.75 -11.91
CA PRO A 459 -6.20 -0.22 -12.42
C PRO A 459 -6.68 -0.78 -13.76
N VAL A 460 -5.72 -1.17 -14.60
CA VAL A 460 -5.98 -2.01 -15.77
C VAL A 460 -5.39 -3.39 -15.51
N TRP A 461 -6.19 -4.43 -15.75
CA TRP A 461 -5.78 -5.82 -15.57
C TRP A 461 -5.64 -6.52 -16.92
N ILE A 462 -4.53 -7.23 -17.11
CA ILE A 462 -4.26 -8.01 -18.32
C ILE A 462 -4.70 -9.45 -18.07
N GLY A 463 -5.64 -9.93 -18.88
CA GLY A 463 -6.00 -11.34 -18.91
C GLY A 463 -5.02 -12.12 -19.77
N ARG A 464 -4.61 -13.31 -19.31
CA ARG A 464 -3.73 -14.22 -20.05
C ARG A 464 -4.31 -15.62 -20.15
N THR A 465 -4.08 -16.29 -21.27
CA THR A 465 -4.34 -17.72 -21.42
C THR A 465 -3.32 -18.54 -20.62
N ALA A 466 -3.55 -19.84 -20.47
CA ALA A 466 -2.56 -20.76 -19.87
C ALA A 466 -1.22 -20.81 -20.64
N ALA A 467 -1.20 -20.38 -21.91
CA ALA A 467 0.00 -20.26 -22.73
C ALA A 467 0.68 -18.88 -22.63
N GLY A 468 0.10 -17.95 -21.85
CA GLY A 468 0.63 -16.59 -21.65
C GLY A 468 0.18 -15.56 -22.68
N GLU A 469 -0.67 -15.92 -23.64
CA GLU A 469 -1.20 -14.98 -24.66
C GLU A 469 -2.18 -13.98 -24.00
N VAL A 470 -2.14 -12.70 -24.39
CA VAL A 470 -3.06 -11.68 -23.88
C VAL A 470 -4.47 -11.92 -24.41
N THR A 471 -5.45 -12.12 -23.52
CA THR A 471 -6.86 -12.27 -23.87
C THR A 471 -7.59 -10.93 -23.90
N CYS A 472 -7.29 -10.04 -22.95
CA CYS A 472 -7.90 -8.73 -22.85
C CYS A 472 -7.14 -7.79 -21.91
N LEU A 473 -7.49 -6.50 -21.96
CA LEU A 473 -7.18 -5.51 -20.93
C LEU A 473 -8.50 -5.01 -20.33
N VAL A 474 -8.66 -5.10 -19.01
CA VAL A 474 -9.85 -4.65 -18.28
C VAL A 474 -9.50 -3.43 -17.43
N ALA A 475 -10.05 -2.27 -17.76
CA ALA A 475 -10.07 -1.12 -16.87
C ALA A 475 -11.18 -1.30 -15.83
N ASP A 476 -10.82 -1.60 -14.58
CA ASP A 476 -11.75 -1.84 -13.48
C ASP A 476 -12.06 -0.53 -12.75
N MET A 477 -13.32 -0.08 -12.79
CA MET A 477 -13.73 1.17 -12.15
C MET A 477 -13.88 1.03 -10.62
N LEU A 478 -13.53 -0.13 -10.06
CA LEU A 478 -13.52 -0.47 -8.64
C LEU A 478 -14.88 -0.32 -7.94
N VAL A 479 -15.96 -0.18 -8.70
CA VAL A 479 -17.32 0.00 -8.21
C VAL A 479 -17.78 -1.21 -7.39
N LEU A 480 -17.43 -2.42 -7.85
CA LEU A 480 -17.78 -3.69 -7.23
C LEU A 480 -16.57 -4.42 -6.60
N HIS A 481 -15.52 -3.69 -6.24
CA HIS A 481 -14.31 -4.32 -5.71
C HIS A 481 -14.51 -4.91 -4.30
N ASP A 482 -15.13 -4.14 -3.41
CA ASP A 482 -15.24 -4.48 -1.98
C ASP A 482 -16.55 -5.16 -1.58
N VAL A 483 -17.42 -5.40 -2.55
CA VAL A 483 -18.70 -6.08 -2.33
C VAL A 483 -18.51 -7.59 -2.24
N LYS A 484 -19.57 -8.26 -1.76
CA LYS A 484 -19.63 -9.73 -1.71
C LYS A 484 -20.44 -10.27 -2.88
N SER A 485 -19.89 -11.21 -3.64
CA SER A 485 -20.63 -11.93 -4.68
C SER A 485 -21.77 -12.77 -4.11
N LEU A 486 -22.92 -12.76 -4.78
CA LEU A 486 -24.10 -13.58 -4.47
C LEU A 486 -24.36 -14.59 -5.60
N PRO A 487 -24.99 -15.76 -5.34
CA PRO A 487 -25.52 -16.60 -6.41
C PRO A 487 -26.45 -15.79 -7.33
N PRO A 488 -26.42 -15.99 -8.66
CA PRO A 488 -25.74 -17.06 -9.39
C PRO A 488 -24.29 -16.72 -9.81
N THR A 489 -23.67 -15.65 -9.29
CA THR A 489 -22.28 -15.28 -9.65
C THR A 489 -21.33 -16.44 -9.41
N ALA A 490 -20.63 -16.84 -10.47
CA ALA A 490 -19.63 -17.89 -10.37
C ALA A 490 -18.47 -17.43 -9.48
N PRO A 491 -17.86 -18.34 -8.70
CA PRO A 491 -16.63 -18.03 -7.98
C PRO A 491 -15.52 -17.77 -8.99
N ASP A 492 -14.71 -16.74 -8.72
CA ASP A 492 -13.51 -16.48 -9.51
C ASP A 492 -12.46 -17.55 -9.20
N THR A 493 -12.01 -18.26 -10.23
CA THR A 493 -11.01 -19.34 -10.14
C THR A 493 -9.70 -18.98 -10.83
N THR A 494 -9.59 -17.76 -11.35
CA THR A 494 -8.41 -17.30 -12.08
C THR A 494 -7.22 -17.09 -11.15
N ALA A 495 -6.02 -17.38 -11.66
CA ALA A 495 -4.79 -17.14 -10.91
C ALA A 495 -4.38 -15.66 -10.99
N PHE A 496 -3.68 -15.17 -9.98
CA PHE A 496 -3.06 -13.85 -10.01
C PHE A 496 -1.55 -13.99 -10.19
N LEU A 497 -1.00 -13.30 -11.20
CA LEU A 497 0.41 -13.25 -11.51
C LEU A 497 0.99 -11.89 -11.12
N THR A 498 2.24 -11.91 -10.67
CA THR A 498 3.03 -10.70 -10.47
C THR A 498 3.78 -10.42 -11.77
N PRO A 499 3.61 -9.25 -12.40
CA PRO A 499 4.38 -8.87 -13.57
C PRO A 499 5.87 -9.02 -13.30
N THR A 500 6.61 -9.60 -14.24
CA THR A 500 8.07 -9.68 -14.12
C THR A 500 8.66 -8.30 -14.38
N PRO A 501 9.43 -7.72 -13.43
CA PRO A 501 10.09 -6.44 -13.67
C PRO A 501 11.00 -6.54 -14.89
N THR A 502 10.95 -5.54 -15.77
CA THR A 502 11.98 -5.38 -16.79
C THR A 502 13.22 -4.82 -16.11
N GLY A 503 14.34 -5.55 -16.16
CA GLY A 503 15.53 -5.23 -15.38
C GLY A 503 16.02 -3.79 -15.59
N SER A 504 16.39 -3.11 -14.49
CA SER A 504 17.04 -1.81 -14.50
C SER A 504 18.46 -1.93 -15.07
N GLY A 505 18.61 -1.74 -16.38
CA GLY A 505 19.93 -1.66 -16.99
C GLY A 505 20.69 -0.41 -16.52
N GLY A 506 21.80 -0.58 -15.81
CA GLY A 506 22.87 0.43 -15.73
C GLY A 506 22.85 1.41 -14.54
N ARG A 507 22.17 1.12 -13.44
CA ARG A 507 22.29 1.91 -12.20
C ARG A 507 23.71 1.74 -11.61
N PRO A 508 24.44 2.83 -11.27
CA PRO A 508 25.69 2.74 -10.54
C PRO A 508 25.48 1.99 -9.22
N GLU A 509 26.48 1.23 -8.77
CA GLU A 509 26.34 0.45 -7.54
C GLU A 509 26.06 1.38 -6.33
N PRO A 510 24.89 1.23 -5.68
CA PRO A 510 24.54 2.06 -4.55
C PRO A 510 25.49 1.83 -3.38
N LYS A 511 25.74 2.91 -2.65
CA LYS A 511 26.53 2.92 -1.41
C LYS A 511 25.63 3.30 -0.23
N PRO A 512 24.93 2.31 0.37
CA PRO A 512 24.16 2.50 1.59
C PRO A 512 24.96 3.17 2.69
N THR A 513 24.29 4.01 3.47
CA THR A 513 24.79 4.42 4.79
C THR A 513 24.41 3.39 5.86
N ASP A 514 24.95 3.53 7.07
CA ASP A 514 24.51 2.71 8.19
C ASP A 514 23.04 3.00 8.58
N PRO A 515 22.36 2.04 9.25
CA PRO A 515 20.96 2.20 9.64
C PRO A 515 20.72 3.41 10.55
N GLU A 516 21.60 3.70 11.51
CA GLU A 516 21.52 4.88 12.40
C GLU A 516 21.53 6.20 11.62
N ALA A 517 22.41 6.36 10.63
CA ALA A 517 22.48 7.56 9.80
C ALA A 517 21.18 7.76 9.00
N THR A 518 20.61 6.67 8.48
CA THR A 518 19.31 6.69 7.79
C THR A 518 18.18 7.07 8.75
N ALA A 519 18.12 6.47 9.94
CA ALA A 519 17.13 6.81 10.96
C ALA A 519 17.24 8.28 11.40
N GLY A 520 18.46 8.79 11.57
CA GLY A 520 18.72 10.20 11.89
C GLY A 520 18.26 11.15 10.79
N PHE A 521 18.50 10.81 9.52
CA PHE A 521 18.02 11.57 8.37
C PHE A 521 16.48 11.63 8.36
N LEU A 522 15.80 10.48 8.46
CA LEU A 522 14.33 10.40 8.45
C LEU A 522 13.71 11.18 9.62
N ALA A 523 14.29 11.09 10.81
CA ALA A 523 13.85 11.87 11.97
C ALA A 523 13.98 13.38 11.74
N ALA A 524 15.06 13.84 11.10
CA ALA A 524 15.25 15.24 10.75
C ALA A 524 14.22 15.71 9.71
N VAL A 525 13.90 14.87 8.72
CA VAL A 525 12.83 15.15 7.74
C VAL A 525 11.48 15.29 8.45
N ALA A 526 11.11 14.33 9.29
CA ALA A 526 9.84 14.36 10.03
C ALA A 526 9.70 15.62 10.92
N ALA A 527 10.78 16.01 11.62
CA ALA A 527 10.81 17.23 12.42
C ALA A 527 10.66 18.50 11.55
N SER A 528 11.35 18.57 10.41
CA SER A 528 11.26 19.68 9.46
C SER A 528 9.83 19.86 8.93
N ILE A 529 9.17 18.77 8.54
CA ILE A 529 7.79 18.78 8.02
C ILE A 529 6.79 19.19 9.10
N ALA A 530 6.92 18.67 10.33
CA ALA A 530 6.08 19.09 11.45
C ALA A 530 6.21 20.60 11.70
N GLY A 531 7.44 21.13 11.72
CA GLY A 531 7.69 22.57 11.88
C GLY A 531 7.08 23.43 10.76
N LYS A 532 7.16 22.97 9.50
CA LYS A 532 6.51 23.65 8.36
C LYS A 532 5.00 23.68 8.51
N LYS A 533 4.37 22.57 8.88
CA LYS A 533 2.92 22.49 9.07
C LYS A 533 2.42 23.45 10.15
N GLU A 534 3.13 23.53 11.29
CA GLU A 534 2.81 24.48 12.36
C GLU A 534 2.91 25.94 11.89
N GLN A 535 3.88 26.27 11.05
CA GLN A 535 4.00 27.63 10.48
C GLN A 535 2.87 27.96 9.52
N VAL A 536 2.42 27.00 8.71
CA VAL A 536 1.29 27.17 7.80
C VAL A 536 -0.01 27.35 8.58
N GLY A 537 -0.26 26.54 9.62
CA GLY A 537 -1.48 26.64 10.43
C GLY A 537 -1.59 27.89 11.32
N ARG A 538 -0.50 28.66 11.48
CA ARG A 538 -0.50 29.95 12.21
C ARG A 538 -0.77 31.16 11.30
N ARG A 539 -0.71 30.99 9.99
CA ARG A 539 -1.05 32.01 8.99
C ARG A 539 -2.51 31.87 8.60
#